data_AF-A0A529UW99-F1
#
_entry.id   AF-A0A529UW99-F1
#
_cell.length_a   1.000
_cell.length_b   1.000
_cell.length_c   1.000
_cell.angle_alpha   90.00
_cell.angle_beta   90.00
_cell.angle_gamma   90.00
#
_symmetry.space_group_name_H-M   'P 1'
#
loop_
_entity.id
_entity.type
_entity.pdbx_description
1 polymer ?
#
loop_
_entity_poly.entity_id
_entity_poly.type
_entity_poly.pdbx_seq_one_letter_code
_entity_poly.pdbx_strand_id
1 'polypeptide(L)'
;DISLLAISVSHLEEHAELQLELPLGLIDEKRKPGSRKGLARFGADRAIDKIRQRFGKEAVGYGTVALEGPRSVPDGFRELAEKEL
;
A
#
# COMPACT_ATOMS: atom_id res chain seq x y z
N ASP A 1 17.45 44.44 24.44
CA ASP A 1 17.36 43.00 24.76
C ASP A 1 16.00 42.44 24.42
N ILE A 2 15.97 41.37 23.62
CA ILE A 2 14.77 40.56 23.38
C ILE A 2 14.81 39.43 24.41
N SER A 3 13.78 39.33 25.25
CA SER A 3 13.75 38.40 26.38
C SER A 3 13.08 37.05 26.06
N LEU A 4 12.33 36.94 24.96
CA LEU A 4 11.73 35.68 24.54
C LEU A 4 11.35 35.71 23.05
N LEU A 5 11.67 34.62 22.34
CA LEU A 5 11.21 34.33 20.98
C LEU A 5 10.59 32.93 20.98
N ALA A 6 9.33 32.83 20.55
CA ALA A 6 8.64 31.56 20.39
C ALA A 6 8.35 31.32 18.90
N ILE A 7 8.74 30.16 18.39
CA ILE A 7 8.43 29.67 17.04
C ILE A 7 7.52 28.46 17.21
N SER A 8 6.37 28.47 16.55
CA SER A 8 5.43 27.34 16.54
C SER A 8 5.24 26.83 15.12
N VAL A 9 5.40 25.52 14.93
CA VAL A 9 5.07 24.83 13.67
C VAL A 9 3.79 24.03 13.89
N SER A 10 2.84 24.17 12.98
CA SER A 10 1.57 23.43 12.97
C SER A 10 1.37 22.78 11.60
N HIS A 11 0.49 21.77 11.51
CA HIS A 11 0.15 21.02 10.28
C HIS A 11 1.24 20.06 9.77
N LEU A 12 1.98 19.41 10.68
CA LEU A 12 2.74 18.21 10.32
C LEU A 12 1.74 17.07 10.05
N GLU A 13 1.42 16.87 8.77
CA GLU A 13 0.66 15.71 8.33
C GLU A 13 1.60 14.54 8.06
N GLU A 14 1.20 13.33 8.45
CA GLU A 14 1.85 12.11 7.99
C GLU A 14 1.60 11.96 6.49
N HIS A 15 2.56 12.43 5.69
CA HIS A 15 2.61 12.12 4.28
C HIS A 15 3.49 10.91 4.06
N ALA A 16 2.97 9.93 3.33
CA ALA A 16 3.83 8.87 2.81
C ALA A 16 4.81 9.51 1.83
N GLU A 17 6.11 9.38 2.08
CA GLU A 17 7.13 9.84 1.14
C GLU A 17 6.96 9.08 -0.19
N LEU A 18 6.40 9.78 -1.17
CA LEU A 18 6.24 9.28 -2.52
C LEU A 18 7.46 9.71 -3.33
N GLN A 19 8.14 8.72 -3.90
CA GLN A 19 9.29 8.95 -4.77
C GLN A 19 8.86 9.86 -5.94
N LEU A 20 9.58 10.97 -6.11
CA LEU A 20 9.41 11.83 -7.28
C LEU A 20 9.86 11.09 -8.54
N GLU A 21 9.07 11.19 -9.62
CA GLU A 21 9.40 10.56 -10.89
C GLU A 21 10.29 11.45 -11.75
N LEU A 22 11.38 10.86 -12.25
CA LEU A 22 12.12 11.39 -13.38
C LEU A 22 11.62 10.68 -14.66
N PRO A 23 10.85 11.35 -15.54
CA PRO A 23 10.33 10.71 -16.74
C PRO A 23 11.45 10.51 -17.76
N LEU A 24 11.78 9.25 -18.05
CA LEU A 24 12.79 8.81 -19.02
C LEU A 24 12.15 8.21 -20.29
N GLY A 25 10.82 8.10 -20.37
CA GLY A 25 10.08 7.55 -21.50
C GLY A 25 10.06 6.02 -21.58
N LEU A 26 10.38 5.30 -20.49
CA LEU A 26 10.40 3.84 -20.48
C LEU A 26 8.99 3.22 -20.49
N ILE A 27 8.87 2.02 -21.08
CA ILE A 27 7.58 1.32 -21.27
C ILE A 27 6.85 1.04 -19.94
N ASP A 28 7.62 0.83 -18.87
CA ASP A 28 7.17 0.51 -17.51
C ASP A 28 6.85 1.74 -16.65
N GLU A 29 7.08 2.96 -17.16
CA GLU A 29 6.86 4.22 -16.40
C GLU A 29 5.45 4.40 -15.87
N LYS A 30 4.46 3.86 -16.57
CA LYS A 30 3.05 3.93 -16.16
C LYS A 30 2.76 3.17 -14.86
N ARG A 31 3.69 2.36 -14.36
CA ARG A 31 3.57 1.60 -13.10
C ARG A 31 4.43 2.17 -11.98
N LYS A 32 5.23 3.21 -12.24
CA LYS A 32 6.11 3.77 -11.21
C LYS A 32 5.30 4.52 -10.13
N PRO A 33 5.67 4.43 -8.84
CA PRO A 33 4.86 4.91 -7.72
C PRO A 33 4.47 6.39 -7.77
N GLY A 34 5.36 7.28 -8.22
CA GLY A 34 5.09 8.72 -8.31
C GLY A 34 4.41 9.14 -9.62
N SER A 35 4.16 8.22 -10.55
CA SER A 35 3.36 8.51 -11.75
C SER A 35 1.91 8.78 -11.34
N ARG A 36 1.12 9.52 -12.14
CA ARG A 36 -0.31 9.76 -11.83
C ARG A 36 -1.09 8.47 -11.57
N LYS A 37 -0.79 7.40 -12.32
CA LYS A 37 -1.42 6.09 -12.15
C LYS A 37 -0.91 5.37 -10.90
N GLY A 38 0.38 5.48 -10.60
CA GLY A 38 0.98 4.99 -9.36
C GLY A 38 0.36 5.66 -8.13
N LEU A 39 0.19 6.97 -8.15
CA LEU A 39 -0.46 7.76 -7.10
C LEU A 39 -1.92 7.33 -6.86
N ALA A 40 -2.70 7.17 -7.93
CA ALA A 40 -4.08 6.71 -7.83
C ALA A 40 -4.16 5.29 -7.22
N ARG A 41 -3.25 4.40 -7.62
CA ARG A 41 -3.14 3.05 -7.05
C ARG A 41 -2.74 3.10 -5.58
N PHE A 42 -1.74 3.89 -5.23
CA PHE A 42 -1.28 4.04 -3.85
C PHE A 42 -2.40 4.55 -2.93
N GLY A 43 -3.20 5.51 -3.39
CA GLY A 43 -4.38 5.97 -2.67
C GLY A 43 -5.42 4.87 -2.45
N ALA A 44 -5.66 4.03 -3.46
CA ALA A 44 -6.55 2.88 -3.33
C ALA A 44 -6.01 1.84 -2.34
N ASP A 45 -4.72 1.52 -2.42
CA ASP A 45 -4.05 0.56 -1.52
C ASP A 45 -4.15 1.05 -0.06
N ARG A 46 -3.87 2.34 0.20
CA ARG A 46 -4.04 2.95 1.53
C ARG A 46 -5.48 2.93 2.03
N ALA A 47 -6.47 3.11 1.15
CA ALA A 47 -7.88 3.03 1.53
C ALA A 47 -8.25 1.59 1.94
N ILE A 48 -7.77 0.58 1.20
CA ILE A 48 -7.94 -0.84 1.56
C ILE A 48 -7.29 -1.13 2.91
N ASP A 49 -6.08 -0.64 3.16
CA ASP A 49 -5.39 -0.82 4.43
C ASP A 49 -6.19 -0.22 5.60
N LYS A 50 -6.75 0.99 5.43
CA LYS A 50 -7.63 1.60 6.45
C LYS A 50 -8.86 0.77 6.75
N ILE A 51 -9.49 0.18 5.73
CA ILE A 51 -10.64 -0.70 5.91
C ILE A 51 -10.22 -1.95 6.68
N ARG A 52 -9.11 -2.59 6.29
CA ARG A 52 -8.59 -3.79 6.97
C ARG A 52 -8.16 -3.53 8.41
N GLN A 53 -7.57 -2.37 8.67
CA GLN A 53 -7.20 -1.96 10.03
C GLN A 53 -8.44 -1.82 10.93
N ARG A 54 -9.54 -1.31 10.38
CA ARG A 54 -10.78 -1.06 11.14
C ARG A 54 -11.67 -2.29 11.30
N PHE A 55 -11.78 -3.12 10.27
CA PHE A 55 -12.78 -4.19 10.19
C PHE A 55 -12.16 -5.61 10.14
N GLY A 56 -10.82 -5.71 10.16
CA GLY A 56 -10.09 -6.97 10.06
C GLY A 56 -9.61 -7.27 8.64
N LYS A 57 -8.59 -8.14 8.54
CA LYS A 57 -7.91 -8.45 7.25
C LYS A 57 -8.87 -9.00 6.19
N GLU A 58 -9.88 -9.76 6.60
CA GLU A 58 -10.87 -10.40 5.72
C GLU A 58 -11.94 -9.42 5.20
N ALA A 59 -11.97 -8.17 5.67
CA ALA A 59 -12.99 -7.20 5.29
C ALA A 59 -12.94 -6.80 3.80
N VAL A 60 -11.75 -6.85 3.18
CA VAL A 60 -11.55 -6.57 1.75
C VAL A 60 -10.54 -7.55 1.19
N GLY A 61 -10.93 -8.28 0.14
CA GLY A 61 -10.11 -9.25 -0.56
C GLY A 61 -10.41 -9.26 -2.06
N TYR A 62 -9.67 -10.08 -2.80
CA TYR A 62 -9.94 -10.26 -4.22
C TYR A 62 -11.19 -11.11 -4.40
N GLY A 63 -12.13 -10.65 -5.23
CA GLY A 63 -13.35 -11.39 -5.53
C GLY A 63 -13.05 -12.79 -6.08
N THR A 64 -11.99 -12.96 -6.87
CA THR A 64 -11.55 -14.29 -7.32
C THR A 64 -11.22 -15.20 -6.15
N VAL A 65 -10.51 -14.72 -5.14
CA VAL A 65 -10.19 -15.51 -3.93
C VAL A 65 -11.43 -15.84 -3.11
N ALA A 66 -12.39 -14.91 -3.02
CA ALA A 66 -13.62 -15.10 -2.25
C ALA A 66 -14.66 -15.99 -2.96
N LEU A 67 -14.66 -15.99 -4.30
CA LEU A 67 -15.63 -16.71 -5.13
C LEU A 67 -15.10 -18.04 -5.66
N GLU A 68 -13.77 -18.22 -5.71
CA GLU A 68 -13.19 -19.52 -5.96
C GLU A 68 -13.46 -20.40 -4.74
N GLY A 69 -14.11 -21.55 -4.98
CA GLY A 69 -14.29 -22.58 -3.95
C GLY A 69 -12.94 -23.02 -3.37
N PRO A 70 -12.92 -23.85 -2.31
CA PRO A 70 -11.69 -24.22 -1.61
C PRO A 70 -10.65 -24.77 -2.58
N ARG A 71 -9.67 -23.95 -2.95
CA ARG A 71 -8.52 -24.37 -3.74
C ARG A 71 -7.50 -24.91 -2.77
N SER A 72 -7.25 -26.22 -2.83
CA SER A 72 -6.07 -26.79 -2.20
C SER A 72 -4.82 -26.19 -2.85
N VAL A 73 -3.78 -25.95 -2.05
CA VAL A 73 -2.44 -25.65 -2.58
C VAL A 73 -2.07 -26.78 -3.56
N PRO A 74 -1.68 -26.47 -4.82
CA PRO A 74 -1.26 -27.51 -5.75
C PRO A 74 -0.14 -28.35 -5.14
N ASP A 75 -0.16 -29.67 -5.36
CA ASP A 75 0.70 -30.63 -4.64
C ASP A 75 2.20 -30.24 -4.65
N GLY A 76 2.70 -29.69 -5.76
CA GLY A 76 4.09 -29.23 -5.88
C GLY A 76 4.49 -28.04 -4.99
N PHE A 77 3.51 -27.36 -4.36
CA PHE A 77 3.74 -26.26 -3.42
C PHE A 77 3.29 -26.61 -1.99
N ARG A 78 2.78 -27.83 -1.75
CA ARG A 78 2.27 -28.26 -0.43
C ARG A 78 3.36 -28.21 0.64
N GLU A 79 4.58 -28.65 0.30
CA GLU A 79 5.73 -28.65 1.22
C GLU A 79 6.11 -27.25 1.73
N LEU A 80 5.79 -26.18 0.98
CA LEU A 80 6.03 -24.80 1.40
C LEU A 80 4.98 -24.30 2.38
N ALA A 81 3.76 -24.84 2.33
CA ALA A 81 2.67 -24.47 3.23
C ALA A 81 2.69 -25.27 4.54
N GLU A 82 3.30 -26.46 4.54
CA GLU A 82 3.37 -27.37 5.69
C GLU A 82 4.58 -27.13 6.61
N LYS A 83 5.50 -26.23 6.25
CA LYS A 83 6.59 -25.83 7.15
C LYS A 83 6.07 -24.87 8.22
N GLU A 84 6.29 -25.22 9.50
CA GLU A 84 6.03 -24.31 10.61
C GLU A 84 6.93 -23.06 10.53
N LEU A 85 6.32 -21.89 10.80
CA LEU A 85 6.97 -20.59 10.94
C LEU A 85 7.67 -20.46 12.29
#